data_AF-A0A385AG31-F1
#
_entry.id   AF-A0A385AG31-F1
#
_cell.length_a   1.000
_cell.length_b   1.000
_cell.length_c   1.000
_cell.angle_alpha   90.00
_cell.angle_beta   90.00
_cell.angle_gamma   90.00
#
_symmetry.space_group_name_H-M   'P 1'
#
loop_
_entity.id
_entity.type
_entity.pdbx_description
1 polymer ?
#
loop_
_entity_poly.entity_id
_entity_poly.type
_entity_poly.pdbx_seq_one_letter_code
_entity_poly.pdbx_strand_id
1 'polypeptide(L)'
;MLKSITRASLVSYHDGALWVGYFNIFGDSNVQSFQVSAVIKGREKAGVKLTARNIRSNELKSEQRWQAVDKIQGLTFSDTRAYFSQSYGLDDSRIYVFATTGRPQQFTPEKVLLKIRMPAHLEQITLDGNRLYAVFESGAKAYALNAKTRIGRVVSFDIDTLVKEAKQNDDAKAQ
;
A
#
# COMPACT_ATOMS: atom_id res chain seq x y z
N MET A 1 -20.92 5.07 2.20
CA MET A 1 -19.75 5.56 1.44
C MET A 1 -19.22 6.80 2.15
N LEU A 2 -17.93 6.83 2.53
CA LEU A 2 -17.30 8.00 3.17
C LEU A 2 -17.26 9.17 2.16
N LYS A 3 -18.23 10.08 2.23
CA LYS A 3 -18.40 11.18 1.24
C LYS A 3 -17.23 12.17 1.15
N SER A 4 -16.28 12.13 2.08
CA SER A 4 -15.07 12.97 2.09
C SER A 4 -13.88 12.37 1.34
N ILE A 5 -13.96 11.12 0.85
CA ILE A 5 -12.85 10.41 0.19
C ILE A 5 -13.13 10.36 -1.32
N THR A 6 -12.95 11.48 -2.01
CA THR A 6 -13.33 11.60 -3.43
C THR A 6 -12.33 11.01 -4.42
N ARG A 7 -11.15 10.50 -3.99
CA ARG A 7 -10.09 9.98 -4.89
C ARG A 7 -9.16 8.91 -4.25
N ALA A 8 -9.66 8.08 -3.35
CA ALA A 8 -8.83 6.99 -2.82
C ALA A 8 -8.58 5.94 -3.91
N SER A 9 -7.31 5.56 -4.09
CA SER A 9 -6.90 4.49 -5.00
C SER A 9 -6.73 3.15 -4.29
N LEU A 10 -6.41 3.18 -2.99
CA LEU A 10 -6.11 2.00 -2.21
C LEU A 10 -6.50 2.20 -0.73
N VAL A 11 -6.67 1.07 -0.03
CA VAL A 11 -6.89 1.03 1.41
C VAL A 11 -6.17 -0.16 2.02
N SER A 12 -5.66 0.02 3.23
CA SER A 12 -5.07 -1.03 4.07
C SER A 12 -5.45 -0.81 5.53
N TYR A 13 -5.47 -1.85 6.34
CA TYR A 13 -5.71 -1.76 7.78
C TYR A 13 -4.46 -2.22 8.53
N HIS A 14 -3.94 -1.37 9.40
CA HIS A 14 -2.76 -1.68 10.20
C HIS A 14 -2.73 -0.86 11.49
N ASP A 15 -2.37 -1.51 12.59
CA ASP A 15 -2.22 -0.91 13.92
C ASP A 15 -3.42 -0.04 14.34
N GLY A 16 -4.63 -0.59 14.19
CA GLY A 16 -5.85 0.10 14.60
C GLY A 16 -6.33 1.21 13.66
N ALA A 17 -5.58 1.51 12.60
CA ALA A 17 -5.89 2.56 11.65
C ALA A 17 -6.23 2.03 10.24
N LEU A 18 -7.16 2.72 9.57
CA LEU A 18 -7.31 2.62 8.12
C LEU A 18 -6.32 3.56 7.46
N TRP A 19 -5.48 3.01 6.59
CA TRP A 19 -4.53 3.72 5.76
C TRP A 19 -5.11 3.84 4.35
N VAL A 20 -5.33 5.07 3.90
CA VAL A 20 -5.97 5.38 2.62
C VAL A 20 -4.97 6.09 1.74
N GLY A 21 -4.67 5.51 0.58
CA GLY A 21 -3.75 6.08 -0.41
C GLY A 21 -4.50 6.81 -1.52
N TYR A 22 -3.86 7.85 -2.04
CA TYR A 22 -4.37 8.72 -3.09
C TYR A 22 -3.32 8.80 -4.19
N PHE A 23 -3.59 8.09 -5.27
CA PHE A 23 -2.76 8.04 -6.47
C PHE A 23 -2.65 9.40 -7.17
N ASN A 24 -1.47 9.71 -7.68
CA ASN A 24 -1.19 10.89 -8.49
C ASN A 24 -0.18 10.57 -9.58
N ILE A 25 -0.43 11.04 -10.82
CA ILE A 25 0.45 10.87 -11.98
C ILE A 25 1.33 12.08 -12.26
N PHE A 26 0.94 13.27 -11.77
CA PHE A 26 1.61 14.54 -12.07
C PHE A 26 2.44 15.06 -10.87
N GLY A 27 2.69 14.21 -9.88
CA GLY A 27 3.43 14.53 -8.67
C GLY A 27 3.26 13.43 -7.63
N ASP A 28 3.65 13.72 -6.39
CA ASP A 28 3.64 12.72 -5.32
C ASP A 28 2.23 12.23 -4.98
N SER A 29 2.16 10.95 -4.65
CA SER A 29 0.98 10.38 -4.02
C SER A 29 0.89 10.87 -2.58
N ASN A 30 -0.25 10.64 -1.94
CA ASN A 30 -0.33 10.81 -0.49
C ASN A 30 -1.05 9.65 0.18
N VAL A 31 -0.73 9.45 1.44
CA VAL A 31 -1.40 8.48 2.31
C VAL A 31 -1.95 9.22 3.52
N GLN A 32 -3.13 8.81 3.97
CA GLN A 32 -3.76 9.32 5.16
C GLN A 32 -4.11 8.17 6.10
N SER A 33 -4.02 8.40 7.41
CA SER A 33 -4.47 7.42 8.42
C SER A 33 -5.68 7.92 9.18
N PHE A 34 -6.57 6.98 9.51
CA PHE A 34 -7.78 7.22 10.28
C PHE A 34 -7.85 6.19 11.41
N GLN A 35 -7.77 6.63 12.68
CA GLN A 35 -7.74 5.74 13.85
C GLN A 35 -9.10 5.13 14.16
N VAL A 36 -9.43 4.05 13.46
CA VAL A 36 -10.70 3.34 13.63
C VAL A 36 -10.82 2.74 15.03
N SER A 37 -9.76 2.12 15.54
CA SER A 37 -9.77 1.49 16.87
C SER A 37 -10.01 2.49 18.00
N ALA A 38 -9.49 3.72 17.89
CA ALA A 38 -9.73 4.76 18.88
C ALA A 38 -11.22 5.19 18.90
N VAL A 39 -11.83 5.35 17.71
CA VAL A 39 -13.26 5.67 17.57
C VAL A 39 -14.13 4.55 18.13
N ILE A 40 -13.81 3.28 17.81
CA ILE A 40 -14.50 2.10 18.32
C ILE A 40 -14.44 2.09 19.85
N LYS A 41 -13.24 2.19 20.44
CA LYS A 41 -13.05 2.21 21.90
C LYS A 41 -13.80 3.36 22.58
N GLY A 42 -13.80 4.55 21.97
CA GLY A 42 -14.53 5.70 22.50
C GLY A 42 -16.04 5.46 22.58
N ARG A 43 -16.61 4.79 21.57
CA ARG A 43 -18.03 4.45 21.52
C ARG A 43 -18.42 3.36 22.51
N GLU A 44 -17.59 2.32 22.63
CA GLU A 44 -17.79 1.28 23.64
C GLU A 44 -17.81 1.87 25.05
N LYS A 45 -16.87 2.78 25.35
CA LYS A 45 -16.85 3.52 26.64
C LYS A 45 -18.09 4.39 26.85
N ALA A 46 -18.67 4.93 25.78
CA ALA A 46 -19.91 5.70 25.83
C ALA A 46 -21.18 4.81 25.90
N GLY A 47 -21.04 3.48 26.03
CA GLY A 47 -22.17 2.55 26.07
C GLY A 47 -22.89 2.38 24.73
N VAL A 48 -22.29 2.83 23.63
CA VAL A 48 -22.89 2.75 22.30
C VAL A 48 -22.68 1.35 21.73
N LYS A 49 -23.76 0.58 21.60
CA LYS A 49 -23.71 -0.74 20.93
C LYS A 49 -23.29 -0.55 19.47
N LEU A 50 -22.10 -0.99 19.10
CA LEU A 50 -21.61 -0.87 17.72
C LEU A 50 -22.41 -1.75 16.76
N THR A 51 -22.89 -1.16 15.67
CA THR A 51 -23.51 -1.85 14.54
C THR A 51 -23.01 -1.23 13.24
N ALA A 52 -23.05 -1.96 12.13
CA ALA A 52 -22.67 -1.43 10.82
C ALA A 52 -23.41 -0.13 10.42
N ARG A 53 -24.57 0.14 11.04
CA ARG A 53 -25.41 1.33 10.76
C ARG A 53 -25.08 2.56 11.60
N ASN A 54 -24.37 2.41 12.71
CA ASN A 54 -24.14 3.53 13.64
C ASN A 54 -22.70 4.04 13.67
N ILE A 55 -21.73 3.39 13.01
CA ILE A 55 -20.42 3.97 12.76
C ILE A 55 -20.59 5.08 11.71
N ARG A 56 -20.51 6.34 12.15
CA ARG A 56 -20.67 7.48 11.25
C ARG A 56 -19.31 7.87 10.66
N SER A 57 -19.26 8.05 9.35
CA SER A 57 -18.03 8.41 8.62
C SER A 57 -17.42 9.76 9.02
N ASN A 58 -18.20 10.65 9.65
CA ASN A 58 -17.76 11.97 10.08
C ASN A 58 -16.93 11.98 11.38
N GLU A 59 -16.85 10.84 12.07
CA GLU A 59 -16.04 10.67 13.29
C GLU A 59 -14.60 10.27 12.97
N LEU A 60 -14.37 9.70 11.78
CA LEU A 60 -13.05 9.39 11.28
C LEU A 60 -12.45 10.67 10.67
N LYS A 61 -11.73 11.43 11.50
CA LYS A 61 -10.86 12.49 11.01
C LYS A 61 -9.52 11.88 10.61
N SER A 62 -9.01 12.32 9.46
CA SER A 62 -7.63 12.03 9.07
C SER A 62 -6.72 12.58 10.15
N GLU A 63 -5.94 11.73 10.80
CA GLU A 63 -5.01 12.18 11.83
C GLU A 63 -3.77 12.80 11.22
N GLN A 64 -3.29 12.18 10.14
CA GLN A 64 -2.01 12.50 9.52
C GLN A 64 -2.11 12.28 8.03
N ARG A 65 -1.48 13.18 7.28
CA ARG A 65 -1.29 13.09 5.83
C ARG A 65 0.19 13.07 5.54
N TRP A 66 0.63 12.05 4.81
CA TRP A 66 2.03 11.88 4.43
C TRP A 66 2.16 11.89 2.92
N GLN A 67 3.21 12.55 2.44
CA GLN A 67 3.69 12.39 1.08
C GLN A 67 4.19 10.94 0.90
N ALA A 68 3.89 10.36 -0.24
CA ALA A 68 4.34 9.03 -0.63
C ALA A 68 4.92 9.08 -2.05
N VAL A 69 5.73 8.07 -2.39
CA VAL A 69 6.19 7.85 -3.78
C VAL A 69 5.04 8.00 -4.78
N ASP A 70 5.34 8.42 -6.01
CA ASP A 70 4.34 8.61 -7.05
C ASP A 70 3.68 7.27 -7.46
N LYS A 71 2.52 7.37 -8.11
CA LYS A 71 1.83 6.24 -8.77
C LYS A 71 1.62 4.99 -7.90
N ILE A 72 1.28 5.16 -6.63
CA ILE A 72 0.99 4.02 -5.73
C ILE A 72 -0.34 3.35 -6.10
N GLN A 73 -0.30 2.03 -6.25
CA GLN A 73 -1.48 1.19 -6.53
C GLN A 73 -1.88 0.33 -5.34
N GLY A 74 -0.96 0.07 -4.42
CA GLY A 74 -1.21 -0.78 -3.25
C GLY A 74 -0.33 -0.48 -2.06
N LEU A 75 -0.83 -0.88 -0.89
CA LEU A 75 -0.17 -0.70 0.41
C LEU A 75 -0.49 -1.87 1.32
N THR A 76 0.56 -2.47 1.88
CA THR A 76 0.43 -3.44 2.96
C THR A 76 1.53 -3.24 3.99
N PHE A 77 1.32 -3.81 5.17
CA PHE A 77 2.23 -3.67 6.30
C PHE A 77 2.65 -5.02 6.84
N SER A 78 3.88 -5.09 7.34
CA SER A 78 4.26 -5.97 8.44
C SER A 78 4.42 -5.12 9.70
N ASP A 79 4.81 -5.72 10.83
CA ASP A 79 5.01 -5.00 12.09
C ASP A 79 6.06 -3.89 11.97
N THR A 80 7.09 -4.09 11.14
CA THR A 80 8.26 -3.19 11.06
C THR A 80 8.44 -2.52 9.70
N ARG A 81 7.61 -2.87 8.71
CA ARG A 81 7.76 -2.42 7.32
C ARG A 81 6.43 -2.08 6.66
N ALA A 82 6.47 -1.05 5.82
CA ALA A 82 5.40 -0.74 4.89
C ALA A 82 5.87 -1.06 3.47
N TYR A 83 5.02 -1.72 2.69
CA TYR A 83 5.27 -2.13 1.32
C TYR A 83 4.28 -1.41 0.41
N PHE A 84 4.80 -0.69 -0.56
CA PHE A 84 4.00 0.04 -1.54
C PHE A 84 4.23 -0.55 -2.92
N SER A 85 3.18 -0.98 -3.60
CA SER A 85 3.26 -1.24 -5.04
C SER A 85 3.13 0.08 -5.80
N GLN A 86 4.02 0.30 -6.75
CA GLN A 86 4.03 1.43 -7.67
C GLN A 86 3.98 0.92 -9.11
N SER A 87 3.04 1.43 -9.89
CA SER A 87 2.86 1.01 -11.28
C SER A 87 2.17 2.09 -12.11
N TYR A 88 2.63 2.25 -13.36
CA TYR A 88 1.98 3.10 -14.36
C TYR A 88 2.44 2.72 -15.77
N GLY A 89 1.48 2.47 -16.66
CA GLY A 89 1.75 2.14 -18.06
C GLY A 89 2.46 0.80 -18.24
N LEU A 90 3.25 0.70 -19.32
CA LEU A 90 3.91 -0.54 -19.76
C LEU A 90 5.29 -0.78 -19.13
N ASP A 91 5.76 0.17 -18.31
CA ASP A 91 7.03 0.07 -17.62
C ASP A 91 6.94 -0.87 -16.41
N ASP A 92 8.10 -1.41 -16.03
CA ASP A 92 8.17 -2.30 -14.87
C ASP A 92 7.74 -1.58 -13.59
N SER A 93 6.93 -2.30 -12.83
CA SER A 93 6.45 -1.88 -11.53
C SER A 93 7.52 -2.05 -10.46
N ARG A 94 7.27 -1.49 -9.27
CA ARG A 94 8.15 -1.61 -8.11
C ARG A 94 7.36 -1.92 -6.85
N ILE A 95 7.98 -2.66 -5.93
CA ILE A 95 7.61 -2.64 -4.52
C ILE A 95 8.64 -1.79 -3.78
N TYR A 96 8.19 -0.69 -3.18
CA TYR A 96 8.98 0.16 -2.30
C TYR A 96 8.82 -0.30 -0.86
N VAL A 97 9.94 -0.47 -0.15
CA VAL A 97 9.95 -0.87 1.26
C VAL A 97 10.37 0.30 2.14
N PHE A 98 9.58 0.58 3.17
CA PHE A 98 9.84 1.63 4.16
C PHE A 98 9.83 1.05 5.58
N ALA A 99 10.48 1.72 6.52
CA ALA A 99 10.30 1.42 7.94
C ALA A 99 8.94 1.94 8.44
N THR A 100 8.27 1.17 9.30
CA THR A 100 7.11 1.65 10.07
C THR A 100 7.52 2.32 11.39
N THR A 101 8.80 2.25 11.76
CA THR A 101 9.32 2.84 12.99
C THR A 101 9.82 4.27 12.78
N GLY A 102 9.51 5.17 13.72
CA GLY A 102 9.91 6.58 13.70
C GLY A 102 8.77 7.47 13.21
N ARG A 103 8.16 8.25 14.11
CA ARG A 103 7.16 9.26 13.75
C ARG A 103 7.85 10.62 13.52
N PRO A 104 7.42 11.42 12.53
CA PRO A 104 6.37 11.11 11.54
C PRO A 104 6.83 10.09 10.50
N GLN A 105 5.89 9.24 10.04
CA GLN A 105 6.13 8.34 8.92
C GLN A 105 6.52 9.15 7.67
N GLN A 106 7.52 8.69 6.92
CA GLN A 106 7.93 9.33 5.67
C GLN A 106 8.05 8.26 4.59
N PHE A 107 7.17 8.32 3.60
CA PHE A 107 7.12 7.37 2.47
C PHE A 107 7.68 7.99 1.19
N THR A 108 8.58 8.96 1.33
CA THR A 108 9.19 9.69 0.22
C THR A 108 10.35 8.91 -0.41
N PRO A 109 10.74 9.19 -1.67
CA PRO A 109 11.81 8.47 -2.35
C PRO A 109 13.14 8.37 -1.56
N GLU A 110 13.46 9.38 -0.75
CA GLU A 110 14.71 9.48 0.03
C GLU A 110 14.71 8.56 1.27
N LYS A 111 13.53 8.08 1.68
CA LYS A 111 13.35 7.20 2.85
C LYS A 111 13.12 5.74 2.47
N VAL A 112 13.18 5.43 1.17
CA VAL A 112 13.09 4.07 0.66
C VAL A 112 14.25 3.25 1.18
N LEU A 113 13.95 2.13 1.84
CA LEU A 113 14.95 1.18 2.30
C LEU A 113 15.37 0.20 1.20
N LEU A 114 14.45 -0.13 0.29
CA LEU A 114 14.67 -1.10 -0.78
C LEU A 114 13.67 -0.88 -1.93
N LYS A 115 14.11 -1.13 -3.16
CA LYS A 115 13.27 -1.10 -4.37
C LYS A 115 13.29 -2.47 -5.05
N ILE A 116 12.18 -3.18 -5.02
CA ILE A 116 12.07 -4.51 -5.63
C ILE A 116 11.41 -4.35 -7.01
N ARG A 117 12.12 -4.69 -8.09
CA ARG A 117 11.56 -4.65 -9.45
C ARG A 117 10.51 -5.75 -9.61
N MET A 118 9.39 -5.40 -10.22
CA MET A 118 8.29 -6.31 -10.54
C MET A 118 7.88 -6.17 -12.00
N PRO A 119 7.23 -7.19 -12.60
CA PRO A 119 6.60 -7.03 -13.90
C PRO A 119 5.62 -5.85 -13.93
N ALA A 120 5.47 -5.23 -15.09
CA ALA A 120 4.52 -4.14 -15.31
C ALA A 120 3.08 -4.47 -14.89
N HIS A 121 2.30 -3.42 -14.60
CA HIS A 121 0.90 -3.50 -14.16
C HIS A 121 0.69 -4.17 -12.80
N LEU A 122 1.65 -4.07 -11.87
CA LEU A 122 1.41 -4.46 -10.48
C LEU A 122 0.37 -3.52 -9.85
N GLU A 123 -0.77 -4.08 -9.46
CA GLU A 123 -1.84 -3.33 -8.79
C GLU A 123 -1.74 -3.55 -7.29
N GLN A 124 -2.72 -4.24 -6.70
CA GLN A 124 -2.78 -4.43 -5.26
C GLN A 124 -1.80 -5.51 -4.78
N ILE A 125 -1.18 -5.24 -3.63
CA ILE A 125 -0.41 -6.20 -2.83
C ILE A 125 -1.03 -6.36 -1.44
N THR A 126 -0.95 -7.55 -0.87
CA THR A 126 -1.36 -7.80 0.52
C THR A 126 -0.42 -8.81 1.17
N LEU A 127 -0.22 -8.68 2.48
CA LEU A 127 0.62 -9.56 3.28
C LEU A 127 -0.27 -10.38 4.22
N ASP A 128 -0.06 -11.69 4.25
CA ASP A 128 -0.64 -12.60 5.25
C ASP A 128 0.48 -13.51 5.77
N GLY A 129 0.80 -13.35 7.06
CA GLY A 129 2.01 -13.92 7.65
C GLY A 129 3.27 -13.52 6.86
N ASN A 130 4.06 -14.51 6.43
CA ASN A 130 5.27 -14.29 5.63
C ASN A 130 5.03 -14.24 4.12
N ARG A 131 3.77 -14.28 3.67
CA ARG A 131 3.42 -14.39 2.25
C ARG A 131 2.87 -13.08 1.73
N LEU A 132 3.55 -12.53 0.72
CA LEU A 132 3.06 -11.39 -0.05
C LEU A 132 2.31 -11.91 -1.28
N TYR A 133 1.07 -11.49 -1.44
CA TYR A 133 0.24 -11.78 -2.61
C TYR A 133 0.15 -10.55 -3.48
N ALA A 134 0.38 -10.72 -4.78
CA ALA A 134 0.39 -9.67 -5.78
C ALA A 134 -0.61 -9.97 -6.90
N VAL A 135 -1.34 -8.93 -7.31
CA VAL A 135 -2.25 -8.97 -8.46
C VAL A 135 -1.71 -8.04 -9.55
N PHE A 136 -1.80 -8.49 -10.80
CA PHE A 136 -1.34 -7.72 -11.95
C PHE A 136 -2.49 -7.48 -12.93
N GLU A 137 -2.66 -6.23 -13.37
CA GLU A 137 -3.65 -5.87 -14.39
C GLU A 137 -3.29 -6.43 -15.77
N SER A 138 -2.03 -6.85 -15.98
CA SER A 138 -1.56 -7.45 -17.23
C SER A 138 -2.35 -8.70 -17.64
N GLY A 139 -3.02 -9.36 -16.69
CA GLY A 139 -3.94 -10.48 -16.95
C GLY A 139 -5.21 -10.07 -17.70
N ALA A 140 -5.64 -8.81 -17.60
CA ALA A 140 -6.87 -8.32 -18.20
C ALA A 140 -6.79 -8.28 -19.74
N LYS A 141 -7.95 -8.43 -20.39
CA LYS A 141 -8.05 -8.47 -21.86
C LYS A 141 -7.51 -7.19 -22.51
N ALA A 142 -7.68 -6.04 -21.87
CA ALA A 142 -7.22 -4.74 -22.38
C ALA A 142 -5.70 -4.67 -22.59
N TYR A 143 -4.92 -5.45 -21.84
CA TYR A 143 -3.45 -5.47 -21.90
C TYR A 143 -2.88 -6.69 -22.62
N ALA A 144 -3.74 -7.56 -23.17
CA ALA A 144 -3.34 -8.84 -23.77
C ALA A 144 -2.34 -8.71 -24.94
N LEU A 145 -2.30 -7.55 -25.62
CA LEU A 145 -1.43 -7.30 -26.77
C LEU A 145 -0.16 -6.50 -26.43
N ASN A 146 -0.12 -5.82 -25.28
CA ASN A 146 0.89 -4.79 -25.01
C ASN A 146 1.73 -5.08 -23.76
N ALA A 147 1.30 -5.99 -22.88
CA ALA A 147 2.08 -6.35 -21.70
C ALA A 147 3.26 -7.28 -22.07
N LYS A 148 4.48 -6.88 -21.71
CA LYS A 148 5.70 -7.72 -21.90
C LYS A 148 5.59 -9.06 -21.18
N THR A 149 5.02 -9.05 -19.98
CA THR A 149 4.74 -10.25 -19.18
C THR A 149 3.27 -10.23 -18.78
N ARG A 150 2.54 -11.29 -19.15
CA ARG A 150 1.11 -11.42 -18.85
C ARG A 150 0.91 -12.34 -17.65
N ILE A 151 0.36 -11.78 -16.58
CA ILE A 151 0.14 -12.50 -15.32
C ILE A 151 -1.36 -12.51 -15.03
N GLY A 152 -2.01 -13.63 -15.35
CA GLY A 152 -3.45 -13.84 -15.14
C GLY A 152 -3.81 -14.55 -13.84
N ARG A 153 -2.92 -14.57 -12.85
CA ARG A 153 -3.08 -15.26 -11.57
C ARG A 153 -2.58 -14.38 -10.43
N VAL A 154 -3.03 -14.66 -9.21
CA VAL A 154 -2.38 -14.14 -8.01
C VAL A 154 -1.01 -14.79 -7.89
N VAL A 155 0.03 -13.99 -7.75
CA VAL A 155 1.39 -14.49 -7.51
C VAL A 155 1.71 -14.31 -6.04
N SER A 156 2.23 -15.35 -5.41
CA SER A 156 2.63 -15.31 -4.00
C SER A 156 4.14 -15.40 -3.87
N PHE A 157 4.71 -14.58 -2.99
CA PHE A 157 6.13 -14.56 -2.66
C PHE A 157 6.32 -14.82 -1.17
N ASP A 158 7.39 -15.53 -0.82
CA ASP A 158 7.95 -15.45 0.53
C ASP A 158 8.65 -14.08 0.67
N ILE A 159 8.18 -13.23 1.58
CA ILE A 159 8.61 -11.83 1.63
C ILE A 159 10.06 -11.67 2.07
N ASP A 160 10.54 -12.54 2.97
CA ASP A 160 11.92 -12.51 3.45
C ASP A 160 12.90 -12.87 2.34
N THR A 161 12.57 -13.93 1.58
CA THR A 161 13.35 -14.34 0.41
C THR A 161 13.39 -13.22 -0.62
N LEU A 162 12.24 -12.62 -0.93
CA LEU A 162 12.13 -11.52 -1.90
C LEU A 162 12.98 -10.30 -1.49
N VAL A 163 12.92 -9.92 -0.20
CA VAL A 163 13.72 -8.80 0.34
C VAL A 163 15.21 -9.12 0.32
N LYS A 164 15.59 -10.36 0.67
CA LYS A 164 16.99 -10.80 0.67
C LYS A 164 17.58 -10.76 -0.74
N GLU A 165 16.89 -11.32 -1.72
CA GLU A 165 17.34 -11.34 -3.12
C GLU A 165 17.46 -9.94 -3.71
N ALA A 166 16.50 -9.05 -3.41
CA ALA A 166 16.56 -7.67 -3.88
C ALA A 166 17.75 -6.89 -3.31
N LYS A 167 18.09 -7.07 -2.03
CA LYS A 167 19.29 -6.45 -1.42
C LYS A 167 20.58 -6.92 -2.10
N GLN A 168 20.72 -8.22 -2.31
CA GLN A 168 21.90 -8.79 -2.97
C GLN A 168 22.09 -8.24 -4.40
N ASN A 169 20.99 -8.06 -5.13
CA ASN A 169 21.01 -7.50 -6.47
C ASN A 169 21.34 -6.00 -6.52
N ASP A 170 20.96 -5.23 -5.49
CA ASP A 170 21.32 -3.81 -5.38
C ASP A 170 22.80 -3.67 -5.04
N ASP A 171 23.32 -4.48 -4.10
CA ASP A 171 24.74 -4.48 -3.70
C ASP A 171 25.66 -4.83 -4.88
N ALA A 172 25.27 -5.82 -5.70
CA ALA A 172 26.02 -6.24 -6.88
C ALA A 172 26.08 -5.19 -8.01
N LYS A 173 25.20 -4.19 -8.01
CA LYS A 173 25.23 -3.07 -8.99
C LYS A 173 26.02 -1.85 -8.50
N ALA A 174 26.35 -1.82 -7.21
CA ALA A 174 27.13 -0.74 -6.60
C ALA A 174 28.65 -1.01 -6.62
N GLN A 175 29.06 -2.20 -7.05
CA GLN A 175 30.45 -2.62 -7.30
C GLN A 175 30.81 -2.44 -8.78
#